data_AF-A0A0Q7FUN9-F1
#
_entry.id   AF-A0A0Q7FUN9-F1
#
_cell.length_a   1.000
_cell.length_b   1.000
_cell.length_c   1.000
_cell.angle_alpha   90.00
_cell.angle_beta   90.00
_cell.angle_gamma   90.00
#
_symmetry.space_group_name_H-M   'P 1'
#
loop_
_entity.id
_entity.type
_entity.pdbx_description
1 polymer ?
#
loop_
_entity_poly.entity_id
_entity_poly.type
_entity_poly.pdbx_seq_one_letter_code
_entity_poly.pdbx_strand_id
1 'polypeptide(L)'
;MHRFLGLCAAFLMLSAVPFVHAEEQPGLAVAVDVRHVAKDLWRVDYRFAQAVTAVKLHSIGAFRKQEWKVLTPGMDMTSGPDFDVIASKGKPFSAASVEIRTFDGWSPKEYVSFNRFSDGGTSVYLGHLQGDVQQGNRTVSMRTDFNLSGLAQENVIAPPANRLNPGGARGYAYFGPAQAVLAGTVRVVIDPATPQWLRETILDVGAKTSAYYEKAYQRQLKDELLIMISIGNVESSGFSMKGGAINGAGQVSYLFEGKQVQLDHPKLREYTSKTVAHEMAHIWQLAVSRGGLGDDQGPWIHEGGAEAMALDALAQTGLFSEEAVKAYRAKRAATCEKLGGAVDSYDGIYACGLMRFDKLGVGIVPLWRAMMEATETTGAVYSQQMIDAIVSAK
;
A
#
# COMPACT_ATOMS: atom_id res chain seq x y z
N MET A 1 -18.85 -78.88 16.81
CA MET A 1 -19.01 -77.54 17.43
C MET A 1 -18.04 -76.58 16.73
N HIS A 2 -18.59 -75.46 16.22
CA HIS A 2 -18.02 -74.15 15.85
C HIS A 2 -16.55 -74.03 15.39
N ARG A 3 -16.30 -73.67 14.11
CA ARG A 3 -16.13 -72.29 13.55
C ARG A 3 -14.83 -71.60 14.00
N PHE A 4 -13.96 -71.24 13.05
CA PHE A 4 -13.73 -69.85 12.62
C PHE A 4 -12.78 -69.79 11.40
N LEU A 5 -13.29 -69.21 10.31
CA LEU A 5 -12.50 -68.68 9.19
C LEU A 5 -11.80 -67.38 9.66
N GLY A 6 -10.58 -67.15 9.18
CA GLY A 6 -9.91 -65.86 9.23
C GLY A 6 -9.16 -65.58 7.94
N LEU A 7 -9.79 -64.87 7.01
CA LEU A 7 -9.16 -64.26 5.83
C LEU A 7 -8.25 -63.12 6.29
N CYS A 8 -6.95 -63.16 5.95
CA CYS A 8 -6.11 -61.97 5.94
C CYS A 8 -6.16 -61.36 4.53
N ALA A 9 -6.88 -60.24 4.41
CA ALA A 9 -6.89 -59.40 3.22
C ALA A 9 -5.59 -58.58 3.15
N ALA A 10 -4.89 -58.68 2.02
CA ALA A 10 -3.77 -57.82 1.68
C ALA A 10 -4.29 -56.43 1.29
N PHE A 11 -3.96 -55.41 2.09
CA PHE A 11 -4.22 -54.01 1.75
C PHE A 11 -3.06 -53.48 0.89
N LEU A 12 -3.31 -53.34 -0.41
CA LEU A 12 -2.48 -52.55 -1.33
C LEU A 12 -2.67 -51.06 -0.98
N MET A 13 -1.69 -50.49 -0.28
CA MET A 13 -1.57 -49.04 -0.13
C MET A 13 -1.11 -48.45 -1.48
N LEU A 14 -2.04 -47.90 -2.26
CA LEU A 14 -1.70 -46.98 -3.34
C LEU A 14 -1.18 -45.68 -2.74
N SER A 15 0.12 -45.43 -2.88
CA SER A 15 0.77 -44.16 -2.59
C SER A 15 0.34 -43.12 -3.63
N ALA A 16 -0.82 -42.49 -3.44
CA ALA A 16 -1.17 -41.29 -4.16
C ALA A 16 -0.30 -40.14 -3.63
N VAL A 17 0.79 -39.82 -4.34
CA VAL A 17 1.54 -38.59 -4.11
C VAL A 17 0.61 -37.44 -4.49
N PRO A 18 0.25 -36.53 -3.56
CA PRO A 18 -0.46 -35.33 -3.95
C PRO A 18 0.53 -34.48 -4.75
N PHE A 19 0.36 -34.45 -6.07
CA PHE A 19 0.86 -33.36 -6.88
C PHE A 19 0.12 -32.11 -6.41
N VAL A 20 0.73 -31.40 -5.45
CA VAL A 20 0.41 -30.01 -5.20
C VAL A 20 0.88 -29.27 -6.46
N HIS A 21 0.00 -29.18 -7.45
CA HIS A 21 0.15 -28.16 -8.48
C HIS A 21 0.00 -26.82 -7.75
N ALA A 22 1.14 -26.23 -7.40
CA ALA A 22 1.18 -24.81 -7.12
C ALA A 22 0.60 -24.14 -8.36
N GLU A 23 -0.60 -23.58 -8.21
CA GLU A 23 -1.27 -22.84 -9.26
C GLU A 23 -0.28 -21.77 -9.77
N GLU A 24 0.13 -21.89 -11.03
CA GLU A 24 1.10 -20.98 -11.63
C GLU A 24 0.48 -19.59 -11.58
N GLN A 25 1.02 -18.72 -10.70
CA GLN A 25 0.49 -17.36 -10.62
C GLN A 25 0.68 -16.68 -11.99
N PRO A 26 -0.39 -16.11 -12.57
CA PRO A 26 -0.33 -15.53 -13.90
C PRO A 26 0.67 -14.37 -13.91
N GLY A 27 1.75 -14.49 -14.68
CA GLY A 27 2.76 -13.46 -14.80
C GLY A 27 4.14 -13.99 -15.22
N LEU A 28 4.96 -13.15 -15.84
CA LEU A 28 6.35 -13.50 -16.12
C LEU A 28 7.21 -13.18 -14.90
N ALA A 29 7.98 -14.15 -14.40
CA ALA A 29 8.95 -13.89 -13.35
C ALA A 29 10.06 -12.95 -13.85
N VAL A 30 10.30 -11.87 -13.12
CA VAL A 30 11.35 -10.88 -13.41
C VAL A 30 12.13 -10.55 -12.15
N ALA A 31 13.46 -10.71 -12.18
CA ALA A 31 14.31 -10.19 -11.12
C ALA A 31 14.68 -8.73 -11.44
N VAL A 32 14.51 -7.83 -10.47
CA VAL A 32 14.78 -6.40 -10.60
C VAL A 32 15.80 -6.00 -9.52
N ASP A 33 17.03 -5.70 -9.93
CA ASP A 33 18.03 -5.15 -9.01
C ASP A 33 17.97 -3.63 -9.04
N VAL A 34 17.66 -3.01 -7.90
CA VAL A 34 17.66 -1.55 -7.71
C VAL A 34 18.86 -1.16 -6.87
N ARG A 35 19.72 -0.30 -7.43
CA ARG A 35 20.99 0.09 -6.81
C ARG A 35 21.15 1.60 -6.75
N HIS A 36 21.40 2.13 -5.57
CA HIS A 36 21.88 3.51 -5.42
C HIS A 36 23.39 3.52 -5.73
N VAL A 37 23.79 4.16 -6.83
CA VAL A 37 25.16 4.03 -7.35
C VAL A 37 26.02 5.28 -7.15
N ALA A 38 25.38 6.44 -7.06
CA ALA A 38 26.01 7.71 -6.68
C ALA A 38 24.91 8.67 -6.20
N LYS A 39 25.30 9.84 -5.68
CA LYS A 39 24.34 10.88 -5.30
C LYS A 39 23.35 11.14 -6.44
N ASP A 40 22.07 10.99 -6.12
CA ASP A 40 20.94 11.19 -7.03
C ASP A 40 20.92 10.27 -8.26
N LEU A 41 21.72 9.21 -8.28
CA LEU A 41 21.89 8.32 -9.43
C LEU A 41 21.62 6.87 -9.06
N TRP A 42 20.70 6.26 -9.79
CA TRP A 42 20.22 4.91 -9.56
C TRP A 42 20.43 4.06 -10.79
N ARG A 43 20.65 2.77 -10.56
CA ARG A 43 20.67 1.76 -11.62
C ARG A 43 19.62 0.71 -11.35
N VAL A 44 18.82 0.40 -12.37
CA VAL A 44 17.83 -0.67 -12.34
C VAL A 44 18.15 -1.67 -13.43
N ASP A 45 18.43 -2.91 -13.03
CA ASP A 45 18.71 -4.02 -13.94
C ASP A 45 17.56 -5.04 -13.88
N TYR A 46 16.93 -5.28 -15.02
CA TYR A 46 15.87 -6.27 -15.21
C TYR A 46 16.46 -7.57 -15.78
N ARG A 47 16.06 -8.71 -15.22
CA ARG A 47 16.32 -10.05 -15.77
C ARG A 47 15.00 -10.82 -15.90
N PHE A 48 14.66 -11.22 -17.13
CA PHE A 48 13.41 -11.89 -17.44
C PHE A 48 13.62 -13.41 -17.50
N ALA A 49 12.74 -14.19 -16.86
CA ALA A 49 12.82 -15.65 -16.88
C ALA A 49 12.64 -16.26 -18.28
N GLN A 50 12.04 -15.51 -19.20
CA GLN A 50 11.90 -15.86 -20.61
C GLN A 50 12.16 -14.61 -21.45
N ALA A 51 12.55 -14.79 -22.71
CA ALA A 51 12.78 -13.67 -23.61
C ALA A 51 11.48 -12.87 -23.87
N VAL A 52 11.60 -11.55 -23.88
CA VAL A 52 10.53 -10.59 -24.14
C VAL A 52 10.93 -9.66 -25.28
N THR A 53 9.98 -8.98 -25.91
CA THR A 53 10.25 -8.01 -26.99
C THR A 53 10.07 -6.55 -26.54
N ALA A 54 9.40 -6.33 -25.41
CA ALA A 54 9.25 -5.02 -24.79
C ALA A 54 8.90 -5.13 -23.30
N VAL A 55 9.25 -4.09 -22.54
CA VAL A 55 8.73 -3.79 -21.19
C VAL A 55 7.78 -2.60 -21.31
N LYS A 56 6.59 -2.70 -20.75
CA LYS A 56 5.57 -1.64 -20.72
C LYS A 56 5.33 -1.22 -19.27
N LEU A 57 5.61 0.04 -18.96
CA LEU A 57 5.39 0.63 -17.65
C LEU A 57 4.32 1.72 -17.77
N HIS A 58 3.39 1.81 -16.82
CA HIS A 58 2.39 2.89 -16.80
C HIS A 58 3.08 4.27 -16.80
N SER A 59 2.66 5.19 -17.67
CA SER A 59 3.27 6.50 -17.84
C SER A 59 3.08 7.40 -16.61
N ILE A 60 4.17 8.03 -16.12
CA ILE A 60 4.15 8.89 -14.91
C ILE A 60 4.66 10.27 -15.26
N GLY A 61 3.76 11.10 -15.80
CA GLY A 61 4.04 12.50 -16.14
C GLY A 61 5.40 12.68 -16.84
N ALA A 62 6.24 13.54 -16.29
CA ALA A 62 7.56 13.83 -16.84
C ALA A 62 8.69 12.89 -16.37
N PHE A 63 8.43 12.03 -15.38
CA PHE A 63 9.45 11.31 -14.64
C PHE A 63 10.38 10.49 -15.55
N ARG A 64 9.83 9.50 -16.27
CA ARG A 64 10.67 8.64 -17.12
C ARG A 64 11.27 9.39 -18.29
N LYS A 65 10.50 10.29 -18.89
CA LYS A 65 10.97 11.09 -20.04
C LYS A 65 12.18 11.96 -19.71
N GLN A 66 12.29 12.48 -18.48
CA GLN A 66 13.37 13.38 -18.07
C GLN A 66 14.53 12.64 -17.40
N GLU A 67 14.22 11.67 -16.54
CA GLU A 67 15.21 11.12 -15.62
C GLU A 67 15.67 9.71 -15.93
N TRP A 68 15.08 9.03 -16.92
CA TRP A 68 15.51 7.69 -17.30
C TRP A 68 16.39 7.71 -18.54
N LYS A 69 17.43 6.87 -18.51
CA LYS A 69 18.29 6.58 -19.65
C LYS A 69 18.45 5.08 -19.80
N VAL A 70 18.07 4.55 -20.97
CA VAL A 70 18.31 3.14 -21.29
C VAL A 70 19.81 2.92 -21.52
N LEU A 71 20.38 1.98 -20.79
CA LEU A 71 21.81 1.64 -20.86
C LEU A 71 22.09 0.44 -21.77
N THR A 72 21.09 -0.43 -21.98
CA THR A 72 21.28 -1.63 -22.80
C THR A 72 21.46 -1.27 -24.27
N PRO A 73 22.57 -1.67 -24.92
CA PRO A 73 22.81 -1.35 -26.33
C PRO A 73 21.72 -1.87 -27.26
N GLY A 74 21.27 -1.02 -28.19
CA GLY A 74 20.25 -1.38 -29.18
C GLY A 74 18.81 -1.33 -28.65
N MET A 75 18.61 -0.93 -27.40
CA MET A 75 17.31 -0.65 -26.81
C MET A 75 17.07 0.85 -26.69
N ASP A 76 15.81 1.23 -26.86
CA ASP A 76 15.33 2.60 -26.71
C ASP A 76 14.06 2.60 -25.85
N MET A 77 13.74 3.75 -25.25
CA MET A 77 12.46 3.97 -24.56
C MET A 77 11.60 4.96 -25.33
N THR A 78 10.33 4.62 -25.52
CA THR A 78 9.32 5.50 -26.12
C THR A 78 8.22 5.78 -25.11
N SER A 79 7.98 7.05 -24.80
CA SER A 79 6.92 7.48 -23.89
C SER A 79 5.62 7.74 -24.65
N GLY A 80 4.52 7.16 -24.16
CA GLY A 80 3.16 7.38 -24.64
C GLY A 80 2.24 7.97 -23.55
N PRO A 81 0.96 8.22 -23.86
CA PRO A 81 0.00 8.75 -22.89
C PRO A 81 -0.25 7.79 -21.72
N ASP A 82 -0.34 6.49 -22.01
CA ASP A 82 -0.66 5.48 -20.99
C ASP A 82 0.55 4.63 -20.57
N PHE A 83 1.52 4.45 -21.48
CA PHE A 83 2.69 3.59 -21.22
C PHE A 83 4.00 4.17 -21.75
N ASP A 84 5.04 4.01 -20.95
CA ASP A 84 6.45 4.07 -21.35
C ASP A 84 6.92 2.67 -21.76
N VAL A 85 7.52 2.55 -22.96
CA VAL A 85 7.89 1.25 -23.55
C VAL A 85 9.39 1.18 -23.80
N ILE A 86 10.07 0.22 -23.16
CA ILE A 86 11.48 -0.11 -23.41
C ILE A 86 11.52 -1.31 -24.36
N ALA A 87 12.18 -1.19 -25.51
CA ALA A 87 12.21 -2.27 -26.51
C ALA A 87 13.51 -2.30 -27.33
N SER A 88 13.82 -3.47 -27.90
CA SER A 88 14.97 -3.71 -28.79
C SER A 88 14.56 -3.77 -30.28
N LYS A 89 13.71 -2.85 -30.73
CA LYS A 89 13.21 -2.77 -32.13
C LYS A 89 12.68 -4.11 -32.66
N GLY A 90 11.92 -4.83 -31.83
CA GLY A 90 11.30 -6.12 -32.15
C GLY A 90 12.19 -7.35 -31.92
N LYS A 91 13.47 -7.20 -31.57
CA LYS A 91 14.33 -8.34 -31.22
C LYS A 91 14.03 -8.83 -29.79
N PRO A 92 13.94 -10.14 -29.54
CA PRO A 92 13.80 -10.68 -28.19
C PRO A 92 15.03 -10.38 -27.33
N PHE A 93 14.82 -10.15 -26.04
CA PHE A 93 15.87 -9.96 -25.04
C PHE A 93 15.48 -10.57 -23.69
N SER A 94 16.47 -10.91 -22.87
CA SER A 94 16.29 -11.48 -21.53
C SER A 94 16.79 -10.56 -20.40
N ALA A 95 17.35 -9.39 -20.75
CA ALA A 95 17.77 -8.39 -19.77
C ALA A 95 17.66 -6.98 -20.34
N ALA A 96 17.37 -6.01 -19.46
CA ALA A 96 17.38 -4.59 -19.77
C ALA A 96 17.96 -3.81 -18.58
N SER A 97 18.63 -2.69 -18.83
CA SER A 97 19.25 -1.86 -17.81
C SER A 97 18.92 -0.40 -18.06
N VAL A 98 18.54 0.30 -17.00
CA VAL A 98 18.28 1.74 -17.03
C VAL A 98 19.04 2.44 -15.91
N GLU A 99 19.48 3.65 -16.22
CA GLU A 99 19.91 4.64 -15.25
C GLU A 99 18.74 5.56 -14.96
N ILE A 100 18.52 5.88 -13.68
CA ILE A 100 17.45 6.76 -13.23
C ILE A 100 18.07 7.84 -12.36
N ARG A 101 17.78 9.10 -12.63
CA ARG A 101 18.07 10.20 -11.71
C ARG A 101 16.91 10.41 -10.74
N THR A 102 17.24 10.85 -9.53
CA THR A 102 16.22 11.20 -8.54
C THR A 102 15.32 12.29 -9.08
N PHE A 103 14.01 12.10 -8.95
CA PHE A 103 13.00 12.99 -9.51
C PHE A 103 12.17 13.64 -8.39
N ASP A 104 12.28 14.96 -8.28
CA ASP A 104 11.57 15.76 -7.28
C ASP A 104 10.19 16.24 -7.78
N GLY A 105 9.83 15.93 -9.02
CA GLY A 105 8.54 16.31 -9.60
C GLY A 105 7.39 15.44 -9.07
N TRP A 106 6.19 16.01 -9.09
CA TRP A 106 4.95 15.31 -8.70
C TRP A 106 3.98 15.21 -9.87
N SER A 107 3.41 14.02 -10.06
CA SER A 107 2.33 13.78 -11.02
C SER A 107 1.03 13.57 -10.23
N PRO A 108 -0.04 14.36 -10.48
CA PRO A 108 -1.30 14.19 -9.78
C PRO A 108 -1.83 12.75 -9.92
N LYS A 109 -2.41 12.21 -8.83
CA LYS A 109 -2.94 10.84 -8.72
C LYS A 109 -1.88 9.72 -8.76
N GLU A 110 -0.60 10.06 -8.88
CA GLU A 110 0.49 9.09 -8.79
C GLU A 110 1.19 9.19 -7.44
N TYR A 111 1.79 8.08 -7.01
CA TYR A 111 2.72 8.11 -5.90
C TYR A 111 3.94 8.98 -6.25
N VAL A 112 4.56 9.61 -5.26
CA VAL A 112 5.82 10.34 -5.49
C VAL A 112 6.91 9.31 -5.80
N SER A 113 7.68 9.50 -6.87
CA SER A 113 8.68 8.48 -7.25
C SER A 113 9.83 8.40 -6.23
N PHE A 114 10.24 9.55 -5.70
CA PHE A 114 11.30 9.68 -4.70
C PHE A 114 10.88 10.66 -3.60
N ASN A 115 10.87 10.23 -2.34
CA ASN A 115 10.79 11.16 -1.21
C ASN A 115 12.17 11.30 -0.58
N ARG A 116 12.69 12.52 -0.54
CA ARG A 116 13.97 12.84 0.10
C ARG A 116 13.80 12.97 1.61
N PHE A 117 14.86 12.62 2.32
CA PHE A 117 15.00 12.81 3.76
C PHE A 117 16.09 13.85 4.01
N SER A 118 15.97 14.63 5.09
CA SER A 118 16.92 15.71 5.39
C SER A 118 18.36 15.24 5.67
N ASP A 119 18.55 13.96 5.98
CA ASP A 119 19.85 13.33 6.21
C ASP A 119 20.53 12.80 4.94
N GLY A 120 19.95 13.07 3.77
CA GLY A 120 20.41 12.57 2.48
C GLY A 120 19.83 11.21 2.10
N GLY A 121 19.04 10.58 2.99
CA GLY A 121 18.28 9.39 2.64
C GLY A 121 17.20 9.65 1.59
N THR A 122 16.76 8.60 0.91
CA THR A 122 15.72 8.66 -0.11
C THR A 122 14.86 7.42 -0.05
N SER A 123 13.53 7.59 -0.07
CA SER A 123 12.59 6.49 -0.30
C SER A 123 12.16 6.47 -1.77
N VAL A 124 12.21 5.29 -2.38
CA VAL A 124 11.95 5.06 -3.81
C VAL A 124 10.71 4.19 -3.95
N TYR A 125 9.70 4.66 -4.67
CA TYR A 125 8.49 3.86 -4.91
C TYR A 125 8.75 2.79 -5.98
N LEU A 126 8.79 1.52 -5.56
CA LEU A 126 9.14 0.40 -6.43
C LEU A 126 8.05 0.04 -7.44
N GLY A 127 6.79 0.39 -7.17
CA GLY A 127 5.66 0.17 -8.08
C GLY A 127 5.85 0.81 -9.46
N HIS A 128 6.60 1.91 -9.54
CA HIS A 128 6.94 2.56 -10.81
C HIS A 128 7.96 1.79 -11.65
N LEU A 129 8.58 0.74 -11.10
CA LEU A 129 9.51 -0.13 -11.82
C LEU A 129 8.82 -1.41 -12.34
N GLN A 130 7.51 -1.54 -12.13
CA GLN A 130 6.70 -2.71 -12.46
C GLN A 130 5.66 -2.36 -13.52
N GLY A 131 5.21 -3.37 -14.26
CA GLY A 131 4.25 -3.23 -15.33
C GLY A 131 4.06 -4.55 -16.06
N ASP A 132 3.95 -4.49 -17.39
CA ASP A 132 3.78 -5.65 -18.25
C ASP A 132 4.99 -5.86 -19.16
N VAL A 133 5.08 -7.04 -19.74
CA VAL A 133 6.03 -7.39 -20.80
C VAL A 133 5.31 -7.93 -22.02
N GLN A 134 5.95 -7.78 -23.18
CA GLN A 134 5.49 -8.38 -24.44
C GLN A 134 6.26 -9.67 -24.73
N GLN A 135 5.53 -10.75 -24.99
CA GLN A 135 6.06 -12.04 -25.46
C GLN A 135 5.38 -12.41 -26.80
N GLY A 136 6.01 -12.01 -27.91
CA GLY A 136 5.38 -12.11 -29.23
C GLY A 136 4.13 -11.21 -29.28
N ASN A 137 2.95 -11.81 -29.44
CA ASN A 137 1.65 -11.10 -29.49
C ASN A 137 0.92 -11.08 -28.14
N ARG A 138 1.54 -11.57 -27.06
CA ARG A 138 0.92 -11.64 -25.73
C ARG A 138 1.50 -10.58 -24.80
N THR A 139 0.62 -9.88 -24.09
CA THR A 139 0.97 -9.03 -22.95
C THR A 139 0.82 -9.84 -21.68
N VAL A 140 1.84 -9.86 -20.83
CA VAL A 140 1.85 -10.61 -19.58
C VAL A 140 2.38 -9.70 -18.48
N SER A 141 1.73 -9.67 -17.31
CA SER A 141 2.19 -8.85 -16.20
C SER A 141 3.50 -9.35 -15.61
N MET A 142 4.32 -8.41 -15.15
CA MET A 142 5.57 -8.71 -14.46
C MET A 142 5.27 -9.18 -13.04
N ARG A 143 5.79 -10.37 -12.69
CA ARG A 143 5.88 -10.84 -11.31
C ARG A 143 7.30 -10.59 -10.83
N THR A 144 7.50 -9.46 -10.15
CA THR A 144 8.85 -8.98 -9.83
C THR A 144 9.34 -9.46 -8.48
N ASP A 145 10.58 -9.90 -8.45
CA ASP A 145 11.38 -10.06 -7.24
C ASP A 145 12.45 -8.96 -7.19
N PHE A 146 12.56 -8.25 -6.07
CA PHE A 146 13.41 -7.08 -5.94
C PHE A 146 14.64 -7.37 -5.09
N ASN A 147 15.82 -7.10 -5.65
CA ASN A 147 17.05 -7.00 -4.89
C ASN A 147 17.42 -5.53 -4.73
N LEU A 148 17.66 -5.09 -3.49
CA LEU A 148 17.90 -3.70 -3.16
C LEU A 148 19.31 -3.54 -2.61
N SER A 149 20.07 -2.57 -3.12
CA SER A 149 21.39 -2.23 -2.59
C SER A 149 21.62 -0.72 -2.56
N GLY A 150 22.14 -0.24 -1.43
CA GLY A 150 22.47 1.16 -1.22
C GLY A 150 23.97 1.42 -1.30
N LEU A 151 24.33 2.68 -1.13
CA LEU A 151 25.70 3.12 -0.91
C LEU A 151 26.24 2.59 0.44
N ALA A 152 27.55 2.62 0.63
CA ALA A 152 28.22 2.00 1.78
C ALA A 152 27.75 2.48 3.18
N GLN A 153 27.15 3.67 3.27
CA GLN A 153 26.66 4.27 4.52
C GLN A 153 25.12 4.23 4.64
N GLU A 154 24.45 3.51 3.74
CA GLU A 154 23.00 3.45 3.70
C GLU A 154 22.49 2.15 4.31
N ASN A 155 21.51 2.29 5.21
CA ASN A 155 20.59 1.22 5.51
C ASN A 155 19.61 1.09 4.34
N VAL A 156 19.32 -0.14 3.95
CA VAL A 156 18.31 -0.45 2.95
C VAL A 156 17.13 -1.12 3.64
N ILE A 157 15.98 -0.45 3.65
CA ILE A 157 14.76 -0.95 4.28
C ILE A 157 13.74 -1.23 3.17
N ALA A 158 13.53 -2.51 2.90
CA ALA A 158 12.55 -2.96 1.91
C ALA A 158 11.10 -2.71 2.40
N PRO A 159 10.16 -2.37 1.50
CA PRO A 159 8.75 -2.38 1.85
C PRO A 159 8.29 -3.81 2.13
N PRO A 160 7.22 -3.98 2.92
CA PRO A 160 6.56 -5.28 3.06
C PRO A 160 6.13 -5.85 1.69
N ALA A 161 5.90 -7.17 1.64
CA ALA A 161 5.45 -7.83 0.43
C ALA A 161 4.00 -7.45 0.09
N ASN A 162 3.66 -7.45 -1.19
CA ASN A 162 2.26 -7.30 -1.60
C ASN A 162 1.52 -8.63 -1.38
N ARG A 163 0.61 -8.68 -0.41
CA ARG A 163 -0.10 -9.92 -0.04
C ARG A 163 -1.21 -10.29 -1.02
N LEU A 164 -1.90 -9.28 -1.56
CA LEU A 164 -3.03 -9.48 -2.47
C LEU A 164 -2.56 -9.88 -3.87
N ASN A 165 -1.37 -9.44 -4.26
CA ASN A 165 -0.76 -9.77 -5.54
C ASN A 165 0.75 -10.00 -5.36
N PRO A 166 1.19 -11.21 -4.96
CA PRO A 166 2.61 -11.53 -4.80
C PRO A 166 3.41 -11.27 -6.09
N GLY A 167 4.41 -10.39 -5.99
CA GLY A 167 5.21 -9.93 -7.13
C GLY A 167 4.56 -8.83 -7.98
N GLY A 168 3.34 -8.40 -7.63
CA GLY A 168 2.72 -7.16 -8.11
C GLY A 168 3.28 -5.92 -7.39
N ALA A 169 2.64 -4.76 -7.61
CA ALA A 169 3.12 -3.44 -7.19
C ALA A 169 3.65 -3.41 -5.73
N ARG A 170 4.86 -2.90 -5.53
CA ARG A 170 5.55 -2.78 -4.24
C ARG A 170 5.62 -1.32 -3.79
N GLY A 171 5.66 -1.12 -2.48
CA GLY A 171 5.76 0.20 -1.88
C GLY A 171 7.14 0.85 -1.98
N TYR A 172 7.39 1.78 -1.07
CA TYR A 172 8.64 2.51 -0.96
C TYR A 172 9.73 1.68 -0.28
N ALA A 173 10.88 1.58 -0.92
CA ALA A 173 12.13 1.16 -0.28
C ALA A 173 12.91 2.38 0.18
N TYR A 174 13.45 2.36 1.41
CA TYR A 174 14.31 3.43 1.92
C TYR A 174 15.79 3.08 1.74
N PHE A 175 16.58 4.06 1.33
CA PHE A 175 18.03 4.02 1.21
C PHE A 175 18.59 5.25 1.92
N GLY A 176 19.29 5.09 3.02
CA GLY A 176 19.84 6.22 3.76
C GLY A 176 20.32 5.86 5.16
N PRO A 177 20.86 6.83 5.93
CA PRO A 177 21.48 6.55 7.21
C PRO A 177 20.47 6.30 8.34
N ALA A 178 19.19 6.69 8.18
CA ALA A 178 18.18 6.45 9.21
C ALA A 178 17.93 4.95 9.43
N GLN A 179 17.65 4.60 10.68
CA GLN A 179 17.16 3.27 11.06
C GLN A 179 15.66 3.33 11.33
N ALA A 180 14.96 2.22 11.11
CA ALA A 180 13.59 2.09 11.57
C ALA A 180 13.56 2.00 13.11
N VAL A 181 12.67 2.76 13.72
CA VAL A 181 12.32 2.63 15.13
C VAL A 181 11.03 1.82 15.28
N LEU A 182 10.83 1.19 16.44
CA LEU A 182 9.60 0.47 16.74
C LEU A 182 8.62 1.35 17.51
N ALA A 183 7.35 1.33 17.08
CA ALA A 183 6.21 1.92 17.76
C ALA A 183 5.16 0.81 17.96
N GLY A 184 5.25 0.08 19.07
CA GLY A 184 4.51 -1.18 19.21
C GLY A 184 5.00 -2.20 18.19
N THR A 185 4.09 -2.73 17.36
CA THR A 185 4.41 -3.67 16.26
C THR A 185 4.77 -2.95 14.95
N VAL A 186 4.70 -1.61 14.92
CA VAL A 186 4.94 -0.80 13.72
C VAL A 186 6.41 -0.43 13.60
N ARG A 187 7.00 -0.64 12.42
CA ARG A 187 8.30 -0.07 12.07
C ARG A 187 8.10 1.32 11.49
N VAL A 188 8.85 2.30 11.96
CA VAL A 188 8.75 3.69 11.49
C VAL A 188 10.12 4.21 11.08
N VAL A 189 10.26 4.66 9.83
CA VAL A 189 11.43 5.39 9.35
C VAL A 189 11.09 6.87 9.38
N ILE A 190 11.84 7.66 10.14
CA ILE A 190 11.52 9.07 10.42
C ILE A 190 12.67 9.94 9.96
N ASP A 191 12.37 10.86 9.06
CA ASP A 191 13.27 11.96 8.69
C ASP A 191 13.77 12.72 9.93
N PRO A 192 15.08 12.88 10.13
CA PRO A 192 15.63 13.59 11.28
C PRO A 192 15.14 15.03 11.45
N ALA A 193 14.72 15.71 10.38
CA ALA A 193 14.13 17.05 10.45
C ALA A 193 12.68 17.06 10.96
N THR A 194 12.08 15.89 11.22
CA THR A 194 10.72 15.78 11.77
C THR A 194 10.67 16.41 13.17
N PRO A 195 9.86 17.46 13.38
CA PRO A 195 9.74 18.11 14.68
C PRO A 195 9.26 17.15 15.76
N GLN A 196 9.69 17.39 17.00
CA GLN A 196 9.43 16.49 18.13
C GLN A 196 7.93 16.18 18.30
N TRP A 197 7.07 17.19 18.21
CA TRP A 197 5.62 17.02 18.37
C TRP A 197 5.03 16.05 17.35
N LEU A 198 5.51 16.10 16.10
CA LEU A 198 5.03 15.28 15.01
C LEU A 198 5.53 13.84 15.17
N ARG A 199 6.80 13.68 15.54
CA ARG A 199 7.40 12.38 15.89
C ARG A 199 6.61 11.70 17.01
N GLU A 200 6.38 12.40 18.12
CA GLU A 200 5.60 11.88 19.26
C GLU A 200 4.19 11.47 18.83
N THR A 201 3.51 12.32 18.06
CA THR A 201 2.13 12.07 17.63
C THR A 201 2.04 10.83 16.75
N ILE A 202 2.93 10.68 15.75
CA ILE A 202 2.91 9.53 14.84
C ILE A 202 3.26 8.24 15.57
N LEU A 203 4.27 8.26 16.46
CA LEU A 203 4.67 7.09 17.23
C LEU A 203 3.57 6.64 18.20
N ASP A 204 2.94 7.57 18.93
CA ASP A 204 1.87 7.25 19.89
C ASP A 204 0.62 6.71 19.17
N VAL A 205 0.19 7.41 18.11
CA VAL A 205 -0.98 6.99 17.32
C VAL A 205 -0.70 5.64 16.66
N GLY A 206 0.45 5.50 15.99
CA GLY A 206 0.83 4.26 15.31
C GLY A 206 0.86 3.06 16.26
N ALA A 207 1.44 3.21 17.45
CA ALA A 207 1.49 2.14 18.45
C ALA A 207 0.09 1.77 18.97
N LYS A 208 -0.74 2.75 19.32
CA LYS A 208 -2.07 2.52 19.91
C LYS A 208 -3.07 1.97 18.89
N THR A 209 -3.13 2.54 17.69
CA THR A 209 -4.11 2.13 16.68
C THR A 209 -3.74 0.78 16.05
N SER A 210 -2.45 0.48 15.84
CA SER A 210 -2.05 -0.86 15.38
C SER A 210 -2.48 -1.94 16.37
N ALA A 211 -2.15 -1.78 17.66
CA ALA A 211 -2.56 -2.71 18.70
C ALA A 211 -4.08 -2.86 18.80
N TYR A 212 -4.81 -1.75 18.67
CA TYR A 212 -6.27 -1.77 18.61
C TYR A 212 -6.77 -2.55 17.40
N TYR A 213 -6.29 -2.25 16.19
CA TYR A 213 -6.76 -2.87 14.96
C TYR A 213 -6.45 -4.37 14.88
N GLU A 214 -5.29 -4.82 15.35
CA GLU A 214 -5.01 -6.27 15.42
C GLU A 214 -6.04 -7.00 16.27
N LYS A 215 -6.36 -6.45 17.46
CA LYS A 215 -7.34 -7.02 18.38
C LYS A 215 -8.76 -6.89 17.84
N ALA A 216 -9.11 -5.71 17.33
CA ALA A 216 -10.44 -5.36 16.86
C ALA A 216 -10.79 -6.10 15.58
N TYR A 217 -9.88 -6.32 14.64
CA TYR A 217 -10.18 -6.99 13.37
C TYR A 217 -9.69 -8.43 13.30
N GLN A 218 -8.99 -8.93 14.32
CA GLN A 218 -8.48 -10.31 14.39
C GLN A 218 -7.62 -10.64 13.16
N ARG A 219 -6.76 -9.70 12.78
CA ARG A 219 -5.77 -9.83 11.71
C ARG A 219 -4.44 -9.35 12.26
N GLN A 220 -3.48 -10.26 12.38
CA GLN A 220 -2.13 -9.95 12.84
C GLN A 220 -1.28 -9.53 11.65
N LEU A 221 -0.59 -8.40 11.77
CA LEU A 221 0.33 -7.88 10.76
C LEU A 221 1.76 -7.96 11.30
N LYS A 222 2.19 -9.17 11.67
CA LYS A 222 3.52 -9.40 12.25
C LYS A 222 4.61 -8.96 11.28
N ASP A 223 5.50 -8.07 11.74
CA ASP A 223 6.70 -7.55 11.04
C ASP A 223 6.43 -6.80 9.72
N GLU A 224 5.18 -6.46 9.46
CA GLU A 224 4.72 -6.07 8.12
C GLU A 224 4.11 -4.68 8.04
N LEU A 225 4.00 -3.93 9.15
CA LEU A 225 3.59 -2.54 9.10
C LEU A 225 4.80 -1.62 9.08
N LEU A 226 4.91 -0.83 8.02
CA LEU A 226 5.97 0.15 7.83
C LEU A 226 5.38 1.54 7.60
N ILE A 227 5.76 2.51 8.43
CA ILE A 227 5.44 3.93 8.22
C ILE A 227 6.73 4.65 7.82
N MET A 228 6.67 5.43 6.73
CA MET A 228 7.79 6.30 6.31
C MET A 228 7.38 7.76 6.39
N ILE A 229 8.18 8.57 7.08
CA ILE A 229 7.94 10.00 7.28
C ILE A 229 9.08 10.78 6.64
N SER A 230 8.75 11.61 5.65
CA SER A 230 9.68 12.52 4.98
C SER A 230 9.26 13.99 5.20
N ILE A 231 10.25 14.88 5.33
CA ILE A 231 10.03 16.32 5.45
C ILE A 231 10.49 17.01 4.16
N GLY A 232 9.55 17.60 3.44
CA GLY A 232 9.81 18.36 2.23
C GLY A 232 10.03 19.85 2.50
N ASN A 233 9.48 20.71 1.64
CA ASN A 233 9.71 22.15 1.73
C ASN A 233 8.92 22.79 2.89
N VAL A 234 9.59 23.05 4.01
CA VAL A 234 9.03 23.74 5.19
C VAL A 234 8.97 25.26 5.07
N GLU A 235 9.45 25.86 3.96
CA GLU A 235 9.32 27.29 3.70
C GLU A 235 8.00 27.66 2.99
N SER A 236 7.27 26.68 2.47
CA SER A 236 5.95 26.90 1.87
C SER A 236 4.92 27.31 2.94
N SER A 237 3.84 28.00 2.55
CA SER A 237 2.82 28.42 3.51
C SER A 237 1.95 27.25 3.98
N GLY A 238 1.44 27.36 5.21
CA GLY A 238 0.46 26.42 5.76
C GLY A 238 1.05 25.10 6.26
N PHE A 239 0.18 24.10 6.36
CA PHE A 239 0.49 22.72 6.72
C PHE A 239 0.02 21.81 5.59
N SER A 240 0.90 20.96 5.08
CA SER A 240 0.56 19.92 4.12
C SER A 240 1.06 18.57 4.60
N MET A 241 0.20 17.56 4.48
CA MET A 241 0.51 16.17 4.74
C MET A 241 0.00 15.40 3.52
N LYS A 242 0.93 14.89 2.71
CA LYS A 242 0.65 14.11 1.51
C LYS A 242 1.05 12.66 1.74
N GLY A 243 0.55 11.78 0.88
CA GLY A 243 0.77 10.35 0.96
C GLY A 243 -0.38 9.63 1.64
N GLY A 244 -0.23 8.33 1.86
CA GLY A 244 -1.31 7.47 2.32
C GLY A 244 -0.88 6.01 2.39
N ALA A 245 -1.86 5.14 2.65
CA ALA A 245 -1.68 3.70 2.61
C ALA A 245 -1.28 3.23 1.20
N ILE A 246 -0.27 2.37 1.14
CA ILE A 246 0.18 1.73 -0.08
C ILE A 246 -0.55 0.39 -0.22
N ASN A 247 -1.39 0.30 -1.24
CA ASN A 247 -2.27 -0.84 -1.46
C ASN A 247 -1.51 -2.18 -1.45
N GLY A 248 -2.00 -3.11 -0.61
CA GLY A 248 -1.53 -4.49 -0.52
C GLY A 248 -0.17 -4.66 0.17
N ALA A 249 0.55 -3.58 0.49
CA ALA A 249 1.96 -3.62 0.86
C ALA A 249 2.25 -3.32 2.34
N GLY A 250 1.23 -3.31 3.23
CA GLY A 250 1.43 -3.11 4.67
C GLY A 250 2.18 -1.81 5.01
N GLN A 251 2.09 -0.78 4.16
CA GLN A 251 2.93 0.42 4.28
C GLN A 251 2.08 1.68 4.22
N VAL A 252 2.47 2.68 5.00
CA VAL A 252 1.98 4.04 4.88
C VAL A 252 3.19 4.96 4.65
N SER A 253 3.09 5.88 3.70
CA SER A 253 4.15 6.86 3.43
C SER A 253 3.58 8.26 3.52
N TYR A 254 4.29 9.15 4.22
CA TYR A 254 3.91 10.55 4.37
C TYR A 254 5.03 11.50 3.97
N LEU A 255 4.63 12.57 3.29
CA LEU A 255 5.44 13.75 3.01
C LEU A 255 4.80 14.96 3.69
N PHE A 256 5.52 15.56 4.63
CA PHE A 256 5.08 16.77 5.34
C PHE A 256 5.77 18.00 4.76
N GLU A 257 4.99 19.04 4.47
CA GLU A 257 5.49 20.31 3.92
C GLU A 257 4.80 21.51 4.57
N GLY A 258 5.45 22.67 4.48
CA GLY A 258 4.92 23.95 4.93
C GLY A 258 5.37 24.38 6.32
N LYS A 259 5.37 25.71 6.55
CA LYS A 259 5.88 26.36 7.76
C LYS A 259 5.19 25.88 9.03
N GLN A 260 3.92 25.49 8.95
CA GLN A 260 3.17 25.01 10.12
C GLN A 260 3.60 23.60 10.55
N VAL A 261 4.39 22.85 9.77
CA VAL A 261 4.99 21.59 10.23
C VAL A 261 5.87 21.83 11.46
N GLN A 262 6.54 22.98 11.54
CA GLN A 262 7.38 23.37 12.68
C GLN A 262 6.58 23.85 13.90
N LEU A 263 5.26 24.02 13.77
CA LEU A 263 4.41 24.52 14.83
C LEU A 263 3.75 23.37 15.60
N ASP A 264 4.10 23.20 16.87
CA ASP A 264 3.32 22.33 17.76
C ASP A 264 1.99 23.02 18.12
N HIS A 265 0.89 22.47 17.63
CA HIS A 265 -0.44 23.02 17.88
C HIS A 265 -1.46 21.88 18.07
N PRO A 266 -2.38 21.96 19.05
CA PRO A 266 -3.35 20.89 19.32
C PRO A 266 -4.16 20.46 18.10
N LYS A 267 -4.63 21.40 17.28
CA LYS A 267 -5.36 21.07 16.03
C LYS A 267 -4.52 20.33 14.98
N LEU A 268 -3.21 20.57 14.94
CA LEU A 268 -2.31 19.86 14.01
C LEU A 268 -2.04 18.46 14.53
N ARG A 269 -1.82 18.28 15.84
CA ARG A 269 -1.77 16.96 16.48
C ARG A 269 -3.04 16.16 16.22
N GLU A 270 -4.22 16.74 16.46
CA GLU A 270 -5.52 16.10 16.21
C GLU A 270 -5.68 15.70 14.73
N TYR A 271 -5.36 16.61 13.81
CA TYR A 271 -5.40 16.33 12.37
C TYR A 271 -4.46 15.18 11.99
N THR A 272 -3.21 15.20 12.45
CA THR A 272 -2.23 14.14 12.19
C THR A 272 -2.67 12.81 12.79
N SER A 273 -3.12 12.79 14.05
CA SER A 273 -3.64 11.57 14.69
C SER A 273 -4.75 10.93 13.89
N LYS A 274 -5.68 11.76 13.40
CA LYS A 274 -6.78 11.29 12.57
C LYS A 274 -6.32 10.74 11.23
N THR A 275 -5.46 11.46 10.52
CA THR A 275 -4.95 11.01 9.23
C THR A 275 -4.14 9.72 9.37
N VAL A 276 -3.31 9.60 10.42
CA VAL A 276 -2.56 8.37 10.70
C VAL A 276 -3.50 7.20 10.98
N ALA A 277 -4.52 7.38 11.83
CA ALA A 277 -5.51 6.33 12.10
C ALA A 277 -6.28 5.92 10.83
N HIS A 278 -6.67 6.89 9.98
CA HIS A 278 -7.36 6.66 8.71
C HIS A 278 -6.53 5.81 7.74
N GLU A 279 -5.29 6.21 7.45
CA GLU A 279 -4.46 5.44 6.52
C GLU A 279 -4.12 4.05 7.08
N MET A 280 -3.93 3.94 8.40
CA MET A 280 -3.75 2.64 9.02
C MET A 280 -5.00 1.77 8.86
N ALA A 281 -6.21 2.30 8.97
CA ALA A 281 -7.44 1.53 8.76
C ALA A 281 -7.46 0.85 7.37
N HIS A 282 -7.00 1.53 6.31
CA HIS A 282 -6.88 0.91 4.98
C HIS A 282 -5.97 -0.31 4.97
N ILE A 283 -4.89 -0.34 5.75
CA ILE A 283 -4.04 -1.53 5.85
C ILE A 283 -4.83 -2.73 6.37
N TRP A 284 -5.70 -2.54 7.37
CA TRP A 284 -6.55 -3.63 7.87
C TRP A 284 -7.69 -3.97 6.93
N GLN A 285 -8.28 -3.01 6.20
CA GLN A 285 -9.24 -3.31 5.13
C GLN A 285 -8.64 -4.26 4.08
N LEU A 286 -7.34 -4.15 3.83
CA LEU A 286 -6.59 -4.99 2.89
C LEU A 286 -5.95 -6.23 3.54
N ALA A 287 -6.13 -6.46 4.84
CA ALA A 287 -5.58 -7.59 5.56
C ALA A 287 -6.41 -8.87 5.36
N VAL A 288 -6.67 -9.20 4.10
CA VAL A 288 -7.43 -10.37 3.65
C VAL A 288 -6.59 -11.25 2.73
N SER A 289 -6.89 -12.55 2.70
CA SER A 289 -6.19 -13.55 1.87
C SER A 289 -6.59 -13.52 0.39
N ARG A 290 -7.81 -13.06 0.05
CA ARG A 290 -8.27 -12.85 -1.32
C ARG A 290 -9.49 -11.91 -1.40
N GLY A 291 -9.75 -11.39 -2.60
CA GLY A 291 -10.78 -10.40 -2.88
C GLY A 291 -10.45 -9.03 -2.28
N GLY A 292 -11.44 -8.38 -1.67
CA GLY A 292 -11.26 -7.16 -0.88
C GLY A 292 -11.42 -5.91 -1.73
N LEU A 293 -10.32 -5.25 -2.11
CA LEU A 293 -10.40 -4.05 -2.92
C LEU A 293 -10.72 -4.40 -4.38
N GLY A 294 -11.69 -3.71 -4.95
CA GLY A 294 -12.05 -3.80 -6.37
C GLY A 294 -11.79 -2.50 -7.10
N ASP A 295 -12.18 -2.47 -8.38
CA ASP A 295 -12.24 -1.25 -9.20
C ASP A 295 -13.03 -0.14 -8.47
N ASP A 296 -12.93 1.11 -8.92
CA ASP A 296 -13.50 2.37 -8.34
C ASP A 296 -15.03 2.38 -8.06
N GLN A 297 -15.71 1.23 -8.11
CA GLN A 297 -17.10 1.02 -7.73
C GLN A 297 -17.28 1.13 -6.20
N GLY A 298 -17.59 2.35 -5.76
CA GLY A 298 -17.96 2.66 -4.37
C GLY A 298 -16.79 3.07 -3.47
N PRO A 299 -16.02 4.13 -3.82
CA PRO A 299 -14.88 4.57 -3.00
C PRO A 299 -15.29 4.93 -1.55
N TRP A 300 -16.55 5.32 -1.35
CA TRP A 300 -17.11 5.60 -0.03
C TRP A 300 -17.10 4.41 0.93
N ILE A 301 -17.10 3.17 0.41
CA ILE A 301 -16.99 1.96 1.25
C ILE A 301 -15.62 1.92 1.91
N HIS A 302 -14.58 2.20 1.13
CA HIS A 302 -13.20 2.20 1.60
C HIS A 302 -12.90 3.43 2.44
N GLU A 303 -13.10 4.63 1.90
CA GLU A 303 -12.75 5.88 2.56
C GLU A 303 -13.70 6.20 3.73
N GLY A 304 -15.01 6.07 3.54
CA GLY A 304 -15.99 6.25 4.61
C GLY A 304 -15.88 5.16 5.67
N GLY A 305 -15.52 3.95 5.27
CA GLY A 305 -15.21 2.86 6.20
C GLY A 305 -13.95 3.12 6.99
N ALA A 306 -12.89 3.63 6.36
CA ALA A 306 -11.64 4.00 7.03
C ALA A 306 -11.85 5.16 8.00
N GLU A 307 -12.67 6.16 7.65
CA GLU A 307 -13.11 7.21 8.57
C GLU A 307 -13.83 6.62 9.80
N ALA A 308 -14.74 5.67 9.60
CA ALA A 308 -15.46 5.03 10.69
C ALA A 308 -14.55 4.17 11.59
N MET A 309 -13.65 3.39 10.99
CA MET A 309 -12.65 2.57 11.68
C MET A 309 -11.64 3.44 12.44
N ALA A 310 -11.22 4.57 11.87
CA ALA A 310 -10.31 5.54 12.49
C ALA A 310 -10.95 6.19 13.71
N LEU A 311 -12.19 6.68 13.60
CA LEU A 311 -12.88 7.29 14.74
C LEU A 311 -13.11 6.31 15.88
N ASP A 312 -13.47 5.07 15.55
CA ASP A 312 -13.61 4.00 16.55
C ASP A 312 -12.27 3.74 17.25
N ALA A 313 -11.17 3.57 16.51
CA ALA A 313 -9.85 3.37 17.10
C ALA A 313 -9.40 4.55 17.97
N LEU A 314 -9.56 5.79 17.50
CA LEU A 314 -9.18 6.99 18.24
C LEU A 314 -9.97 7.12 19.55
N ALA A 315 -11.25 6.77 19.54
CA ALA A 315 -12.08 6.75 20.74
C ALA A 315 -11.63 5.64 21.71
N GLN A 316 -11.52 4.40 21.23
CA GLN A 316 -11.21 3.23 22.07
C GLN A 316 -9.79 3.26 22.66
N THR A 317 -8.88 4.01 22.04
CA THR A 317 -7.50 4.18 22.53
C THR A 317 -7.30 5.43 23.38
N GLY A 318 -8.35 6.25 23.56
CA GLY A 318 -8.28 7.50 24.30
C GLY A 318 -7.44 8.59 23.62
N LEU A 319 -7.11 8.43 22.33
CA LEU A 319 -6.43 9.45 21.55
C LEU A 319 -7.34 10.65 21.29
N PHE A 320 -8.64 10.40 21.13
CA PHE A 320 -9.67 11.43 21.06
C PHE A 320 -10.60 11.32 22.28
N SER A 321 -11.04 12.47 22.79
CA SER A 321 -12.14 12.50 23.77
C SER A 321 -13.49 12.24 23.09
N GLU A 322 -14.51 11.90 23.88
CA GLU A 322 -15.88 11.73 23.37
C GLU A 322 -16.39 13.01 22.68
N GLU A 323 -16.05 14.17 23.23
CA GLU A 323 -16.40 15.48 22.65
C GLU A 323 -15.73 15.69 21.30
N ALA A 324 -14.45 15.31 21.15
CA ALA A 324 -13.72 15.42 19.88
C ALA A 324 -14.35 14.51 18.81
N VAL A 325 -14.68 13.27 19.16
CA VAL A 325 -15.37 12.33 18.25
C VAL A 325 -16.74 12.87 17.84
N LYS A 326 -17.51 13.39 18.80
CA LYS A 326 -18.84 13.97 18.55
C LYS A 326 -18.74 15.21 17.66
N ALA A 327 -17.80 16.12 17.94
CA ALA A 327 -17.58 17.32 17.15
C ALA A 327 -17.19 16.97 15.70
N TYR A 328 -16.33 15.97 15.52
CA TYR A 328 -15.94 15.50 14.21
C TYR A 328 -17.11 14.91 13.42
N ARG A 329 -17.89 14.01 14.06
CA ARG A 329 -19.09 13.43 13.45
C ARG A 329 -20.10 14.52 13.07
N ALA A 330 -20.34 15.51 13.94
CA ALA A 330 -21.22 16.63 13.63
C ALA A 330 -20.72 17.45 12.43
N LYS A 331 -19.42 17.71 12.33
CA LYS A 331 -18.82 18.38 11.17
C LYS A 331 -19.02 17.58 9.88
N ARG A 332 -18.77 16.26 9.91
CA ARG A 332 -18.97 15.39 8.74
C ARG A 332 -20.44 15.25 8.36
N ALA A 333 -21.34 15.18 9.33
CA ALA A 333 -22.78 15.20 9.10
C ALA A 333 -23.22 16.49 8.38
N ALA A 334 -22.77 17.65 8.86
CA ALA A 334 -23.07 18.94 8.22
C ALA A 334 -22.47 19.06 6.80
N THR A 335 -21.28 18.52 6.56
CA THR A 335 -20.72 18.42 5.20
C THR A 335 -21.59 17.52 4.32
N CYS A 336 -21.99 16.35 4.82
CA CYS A 336 -22.81 15.42 4.06
C CYS A 336 -24.20 15.98 3.74
N GLU A 337 -24.81 16.69 4.67
CA GLU A 337 -26.09 17.38 4.48
C GLU A 337 -26.00 18.41 3.36
N LYS A 338 -24.94 19.24 3.33
CA LYS A 338 -24.68 20.19 2.24
C LYS A 338 -24.52 19.53 0.87
N LEU A 339 -24.04 18.29 0.85
CA LEU A 339 -23.88 17.47 -0.35
C LEU A 339 -25.13 16.65 -0.69
N GLY A 340 -26.22 16.79 0.07
CA GLY A 340 -27.47 16.04 -0.16
C GLY A 340 -27.34 14.52 0.02
N GLY A 341 -26.34 14.05 0.77
CA GLY A 341 -26.08 12.60 0.93
C GLY A 341 -25.26 11.96 -0.19
N ALA A 342 -24.77 12.75 -1.15
CA ALA A 342 -24.02 12.25 -2.30
C ALA A 342 -22.60 11.78 -1.95
N VAL A 343 -22.13 10.75 -2.65
CA VAL A 343 -20.81 10.10 -2.47
C VAL A 343 -19.99 10.09 -3.76
N ASP A 344 -20.33 10.97 -4.71
CA ASP A 344 -19.70 11.13 -6.01
C ASP A 344 -18.56 12.17 -6.01
N SER A 345 -18.54 13.05 -5.01
CA SER A 345 -17.47 14.03 -4.78
C SER A 345 -16.42 13.51 -3.80
N TYR A 346 -15.22 14.11 -3.85
CA TYR A 346 -14.15 13.83 -2.88
C TYR A 346 -14.67 13.97 -1.45
N ASP A 347 -15.24 15.12 -1.06
CA ASP A 347 -15.78 15.30 0.29
C ASP A 347 -16.95 14.35 0.62
N GLY A 348 -17.77 13.99 -0.38
CA GLY A 348 -18.89 13.07 -0.23
C GLY A 348 -18.44 11.66 0.14
N ILE A 349 -17.41 11.15 -0.53
CA ILE A 349 -16.81 9.83 -0.28
C ILE A 349 -16.44 9.66 1.21
N TYR A 350 -15.83 10.68 1.83
CA TYR A 350 -15.46 10.65 3.25
C TYR A 350 -16.65 10.97 4.16
N ALA A 351 -17.29 12.13 3.97
CA ALA A 351 -18.28 12.65 4.90
C ALA A 351 -19.59 11.86 4.82
N CYS A 352 -20.13 11.66 3.62
CA CYS A 352 -21.34 10.86 3.44
C CYS A 352 -21.07 9.37 3.55
N GLY A 353 -19.87 8.90 3.19
CA GLY A 353 -19.46 7.52 3.46
C GLY A 353 -19.52 7.19 4.95
N LEU A 354 -18.90 8.01 5.81
CA LEU A 354 -18.98 7.85 7.27
C LEU A 354 -20.44 7.83 7.76
N MET A 355 -21.26 8.77 7.29
CA MET A 355 -22.68 8.83 7.68
C MET A 355 -23.49 7.61 7.24
N ARG A 356 -23.12 6.96 6.12
CA ARG A 356 -23.76 5.70 5.70
C ARG A 356 -23.44 4.59 6.69
N PHE A 357 -22.18 4.42 7.07
CA PHE A 357 -21.79 3.43 8.09
C PHE A 357 -22.49 3.68 9.44
N ASP A 358 -22.61 4.93 9.87
CA ASP A 358 -23.30 5.30 11.10
C ASP A 358 -24.80 4.92 11.09
N LYS A 359 -25.44 4.99 9.93
CA LYS A 359 -26.86 4.69 9.75
C LYS A 359 -27.17 3.18 9.65
N LEU A 360 -26.17 2.32 9.52
CA LEU A 360 -26.38 0.88 9.40
C LEU A 360 -26.89 0.23 10.70
N GLY A 361 -26.75 0.90 11.85
CA GLY A 361 -27.16 0.35 13.15
C GLY A 361 -26.30 -0.83 13.64
N VAL A 362 -25.20 -1.13 12.94
CA VAL A 362 -24.24 -2.18 13.27
C VAL A 362 -22.90 -1.54 13.61
N GLY A 363 -22.25 -2.01 14.68
CA GLY A 363 -20.90 -1.53 15.04
C GLY A 363 -19.90 -1.75 13.91
N ILE A 364 -18.97 -0.80 13.74
CA ILE A 364 -18.01 -0.81 12.62
C ILE A 364 -17.09 -2.04 12.66
N VAL A 365 -16.66 -2.46 13.85
CA VAL A 365 -15.82 -3.65 14.04
C VAL A 365 -16.50 -4.94 13.58
N PRO A 366 -17.69 -5.33 14.11
CA PRO A 366 -18.35 -6.55 13.67
C PRO A 366 -18.83 -6.50 12.22
N LEU A 367 -19.08 -5.32 11.64
CA LEU A 367 -19.38 -5.18 10.21
C LEU A 367 -18.15 -5.52 9.35
N TRP A 368 -17.03 -4.85 9.59
CA TRP A 368 -15.81 -5.07 8.80
C TRP A 368 -15.24 -6.48 8.96
N ARG A 369 -15.32 -7.08 10.16
CA ARG A 369 -14.97 -8.50 10.32
C ARG A 369 -15.78 -9.41 9.38
N ALA A 370 -17.09 -9.20 9.33
CA ALA A 370 -17.98 -9.98 8.47
C ALA A 370 -17.70 -9.72 6.98
N MET A 371 -17.40 -8.46 6.60
CA MET A 371 -17.00 -8.13 5.24
C MET A 371 -15.68 -8.83 4.85
N MET A 372 -14.66 -8.78 5.72
CA MET A 372 -13.38 -9.47 5.54
C MET A 372 -13.58 -10.98 5.37
N GLU A 373 -14.38 -11.61 6.23
CA GLU A 373 -14.68 -13.04 6.13
C GLU A 373 -15.44 -13.39 4.84
N ALA A 374 -16.40 -12.55 4.44
CA ALA A 374 -17.18 -12.75 3.21
C ALA A 374 -16.29 -12.66 1.97
N THR A 375 -15.39 -11.67 1.89
CA THR A 375 -14.44 -11.58 0.77
C THR A 375 -13.47 -12.76 0.74
N GLU A 376 -12.93 -13.17 1.89
CA GLU A 376 -12.02 -14.32 1.93
C GLU A 376 -12.73 -15.63 1.55
N THR A 377 -14.02 -15.74 1.86
CA THR A 377 -14.83 -16.91 1.51
C THR A 377 -15.21 -16.94 0.03
N THR A 378 -15.43 -15.79 -0.60
CA THR A 378 -16.00 -15.71 -1.96
C THR A 378 -15.01 -15.25 -3.03
N GLY A 379 -13.93 -14.57 -2.64
CA GLY A 379 -13.05 -13.81 -3.53
C GLY A 379 -13.66 -12.50 -4.04
N ALA A 380 -14.85 -12.11 -3.57
CA ALA A 380 -15.54 -10.92 -4.05
C ALA A 380 -14.94 -9.63 -3.48
N VAL A 381 -15.08 -8.54 -4.23
CA VAL A 381 -14.69 -7.20 -3.74
C VAL A 381 -15.72 -6.69 -2.72
N TYR A 382 -15.29 -5.79 -1.83
CA TYR A 382 -16.21 -5.11 -0.92
C TYR A 382 -17.23 -4.31 -1.74
N SER A 383 -18.51 -4.43 -1.36
CA SER A 383 -19.60 -3.83 -2.12
C SER A 383 -20.77 -3.47 -1.21
N GLN A 384 -21.62 -2.56 -1.69
CA GLN A 384 -22.88 -2.23 -1.00
C GLN A 384 -23.74 -3.48 -0.80
N GLN A 385 -23.81 -4.36 -1.80
CA GLN A 385 -24.57 -5.61 -1.71
C GLN A 385 -24.07 -6.50 -0.56
N MET A 386 -22.75 -6.57 -0.35
CA MET A 386 -22.16 -7.30 0.77
C MET A 386 -22.56 -6.68 2.11
N ILE A 387 -22.51 -5.34 2.22
CA ILE A 387 -22.95 -4.62 3.42
C ILE A 387 -24.43 -4.91 3.70
N ASP A 388 -25.30 -4.77 2.71
CA ASP A 388 -26.76 -4.98 2.85
C ASP A 388 -27.09 -6.40 3.29
N ALA A 389 -26.40 -7.40 2.72
CA ALA A 389 -26.58 -8.80 3.10
C ALA A 389 -26.16 -9.05 4.56
N ILE A 390 -25.03 -8.48 5.00
CA ILE A 390 -24.53 -8.62 6.38
C ILE A 390 -25.47 -7.93 7.38
N VAL A 391 -25.96 -6.74 7.04
CA VAL A 391 -26.87 -5.96 7.90
C VAL A 391 -28.24 -6.63 8.00
N SER A 392 -28.77 -7.19 6.90
CA SER A 392 -30.08 -7.86 6.90
C SER A 392 -30.09 -9.21 7.63
N ALA A 393 -28.92 -9.82 7.84
CA ALA A 393 -28.79 -11.09 8.56
C ALA A 393 -28.73 -10.91 10.09
N LYS A 394 -28.73 -9.68 10.60
CA LYS A 394 -28.74 -9.33 12.02
C LYS A 394 -30.08 -8.74 12.41
#